data_AF-A0A6H3SMD9-F1
#
_entry.id   AF-A0A6H3SMD9-F1
#
_cell.length_a   1.000
_cell.length_b   1.000
_cell.length_c   1.000
_cell.angle_alpha   90.00
_cell.angle_beta   90.00
_cell.angle_gamma   90.00
#
_symmetry.space_group_name_H-M   'P 1'
#
loop_
_entity.id
_entity.type
_entity.pdbx_description
1 polymer ?
#
loop_
_entity_poly.entity_id
_entity_poly.type
_entity_poly.pdbx_seq_one_letter_code
_entity_poly.pdbx_strand_id
1 'polypeptide(L)'
;MNTLVKEDTSDGGKGGSNYKDSIRKHGIPDSETDSIMGDYEIKRIAYLSLGFESKAVILTFVKQENRQFLLIHKFSIGLESQKGHDSGIRIQHKIKANS
;
A
#
# COMPACT_ATOMS: atom_id res chain seq x y z
N MET A 1 -18.98 26.13 -4.75
CA MET A 1 -18.50 25.99 -3.35
C MET A 1 -19.18 24.79 -2.73
N ASN A 2 -18.59 23.59 -2.78
CA ASN A 2 -19.12 22.44 -2.05
C ASN A 2 -17.97 21.69 -1.37
N THR A 3 -17.82 21.92 -0.08
CA THR A 3 -17.10 21.03 0.84
C THR A 3 -18.10 20.01 1.36
N LEU A 4 -17.90 18.73 1.07
CA LEU A 4 -18.51 17.63 1.82
C LEU A 4 -17.44 16.55 2.03
N VAL A 5 -16.77 16.65 3.18
CA VAL A 5 -16.05 15.52 3.77
C VAL A 5 -17.09 14.44 4.07
N LYS A 6 -16.88 13.24 3.52
CA LYS A 6 -17.62 12.03 3.90
C LYS A 6 -16.62 10.92 4.22
N GLU A 7 -16.12 10.93 5.45
CA GLU A 7 -15.82 9.67 6.16
C GLU A 7 -17.13 8.87 6.19
N ASP A 8 -17.20 7.72 5.55
CA ASP A 8 -17.25 6.44 6.26
C ASP A 8 -16.95 5.31 5.26
N THR A 9 -15.95 4.47 5.49
CA THR A 9 -15.88 3.16 4.81
C THR A 9 -14.87 2.28 5.55
N SER A 10 -15.32 1.82 6.69
CA SER A 10 -15.03 0.48 7.19
C SER A 10 -15.27 -0.52 6.02
N ASP A 11 -14.25 -1.25 5.60
CA ASP A 11 -14.32 -2.47 4.77
C ASP A 11 -15.01 -2.42 3.39
N GLY A 12 -14.77 -1.40 2.56
CA GLY A 12 -15.32 -1.45 1.20
C GLY A 12 -14.99 -0.29 0.26
N GLY A 13 -13.71 -0.04 -0.02
CA GLY A 13 -13.31 0.84 -1.13
C GLY A 13 -12.62 2.15 -0.76
N LYS A 14 -11.78 2.18 0.28
CA LYS A 14 -10.90 3.30 0.63
C LYS A 14 -9.45 2.84 0.68
N GLY A 15 -8.55 3.63 0.10
CA GLY A 15 -7.17 3.23 -0.18
C GLY A 15 -6.41 2.72 1.04
N GLY A 16 -5.46 1.82 0.79
CA GLY A 16 -4.79 1.02 1.81
C GLY A 16 -4.08 1.85 2.89
N SER A 17 -3.54 1.15 3.89
CA SER A 17 -2.86 1.75 5.06
C SER A 17 -2.00 2.96 4.68
N ASN A 18 -2.12 4.05 5.44
CA ASN A 18 -1.37 5.27 5.18
C ASN A 18 0.13 5.07 5.46
N TYR A 19 0.99 5.70 4.67
CA TYR A 19 2.43 5.72 4.92
C TYR A 19 2.76 6.20 6.33
N LYS A 20 2.16 7.29 6.81
CA LYS A 20 2.42 7.84 8.15
C LYS A 20 2.04 6.87 9.27
N ASP A 21 0.97 6.10 9.08
CA ASP A 21 0.56 5.08 10.06
C ASP A 21 1.56 3.93 10.08
N SER A 22 2.11 3.56 8.92
CA SER A 22 3.14 2.53 8.80
C SER A 22 4.41 2.93 9.55
N ILE A 23 4.87 4.18 9.38
CA ILE A 23 6.02 4.73 10.13
C ILE A 23 5.73 4.80 11.63
N ARG A 24 4.55 5.28 12.03
CA ARG A 24 4.16 5.35 13.45
C ARG A 24 4.15 3.98 14.12
N LYS A 25 3.68 2.95 13.41
CA LYS A 25 3.53 1.58 13.94
C LYS A 25 4.82 0.77 13.92
N HIS A 26 5.62 0.92 12.88
CA HIS A 26 6.77 0.04 12.61
C HIS A 26 8.13 0.74 12.77
N GLY A 27 8.14 2.06 12.98
CA GLY A 27 9.36 2.85 13.12
C GLY A 27 9.94 3.29 11.78
N ILE A 28 11.23 3.63 11.81
CA ILE A 28 11.97 4.09 10.63
C ILE A 28 12.31 2.86 9.77
N PRO A 29 12.01 2.87 8.45
CA PRO A 29 12.39 1.79 7.56
C PRO A 29 13.89 1.80 7.28
N ASP A 30 14.45 0.64 6.95
CA ASP A 30 15.86 0.50 6.55
C ASP A 30 16.16 1.20 5.22
N SER A 31 15.15 1.29 4.34
CA SER A 31 15.25 2.09 3.11
C SER A 31 13.92 2.72 2.74
N GLU A 32 14.02 3.90 2.12
CA GLU A 32 12.91 4.63 1.54
C GLU A 32 13.32 5.18 0.17
N THR A 33 12.43 5.08 -0.81
CA THR A 33 12.69 5.57 -2.17
C THR A 33 11.42 6.17 -2.75
N ASP A 34 11.55 7.37 -3.30
CA ASP A 34 10.51 8.04 -4.06
C ASP A 34 10.76 7.85 -5.56
N SER A 35 9.69 7.69 -6.34
CA SER A 35 9.75 7.49 -7.78
C SER A 35 8.50 8.04 -8.46
N ILE A 36 8.59 8.36 -9.74
CA ILE A 36 7.44 8.76 -10.56
C ILE A 36 7.24 7.70 -11.63
N MET A 37 6.03 7.16 -11.75
CA MET A 37 5.65 6.17 -12.75
C MET A 37 4.41 6.64 -13.51
N GLY A 38 4.63 7.21 -14.70
CA GLY A 38 3.60 7.97 -15.40
C GLY A 38 3.21 9.19 -14.58
N ASP A 39 1.91 9.32 -14.28
CA ASP A 39 1.38 10.43 -13.47
C ASP A 39 1.34 10.13 -11.96
N TYR A 40 1.84 8.95 -11.54
CA TYR A 40 1.80 8.52 -10.15
C TYR A 40 3.13 8.79 -9.45
N GLU A 41 3.09 9.54 -8.35
CA GLU A 41 4.17 9.56 -7.36
C GLU A 41 4.07 8.31 -6.48
N ILE A 42 5.15 7.55 -6.45
CA ILE A 42 5.30 6.29 -5.71
C ILE A 42 6.30 6.49 -4.59
N LYS A 43 5.98 5.98 -3.41
CA LYS A 43 6.91 5.84 -2.30
C LYS A 43 7.04 4.37 -1.93
N ARG A 44 8.26 3.86 -1.88
CA ARG A 44 8.57 2.49 -1.45
C ARG A 44 9.39 2.53 -0.18
N ILE A 45 9.05 1.70 0.79
CA ILE A 45 9.87 1.48 1.98
C ILE A 45 10.15 -0.01 2.17
N ALA A 46 11.30 -0.32 2.77
CA ALA A 46 11.63 -1.68 3.17
C ALA A 46 12.04 -1.74 4.64
N TYR A 47 11.50 -2.75 5.33
CA TYR A 47 11.96 -3.18 6.65
C TYR A 47 12.67 -4.51 6.48
N LEU A 48 13.91 -4.59 6.94
CA LEU A 48 14.81 -5.70 6.75
C LEU A 48 15.30 -6.19 8.10
N SER A 49 15.26 -7.51 8.30
CA SER A 49 15.97 -8.19 9.37
C SER A 49 16.95 -9.13 8.69
N LEU A 50 18.23 -8.75 8.66
CA LEU A 50 19.28 -9.51 8.00
C LEU A 50 19.98 -10.39 9.04
N GLY A 51 20.03 -11.70 8.79
CA GLY A 51 20.57 -12.70 9.71
C GLY A 51 20.35 -14.11 9.18
N PHE A 52 20.52 -15.12 10.03
CA PHE A 52 20.30 -16.53 9.68
C PHE A 52 18.87 -16.79 9.15
N GLU A 53 17.89 -16.11 9.72
CA GLU A 53 16.49 -16.11 9.27
C GLU A 53 16.13 -14.74 8.71
N SER A 54 16.59 -14.45 7.50
CA SER A 54 16.36 -13.14 6.88
C SER A 54 14.87 -12.88 6.65
N LYS A 55 14.38 -11.72 7.12
CA LYS A 55 12.99 -11.29 6.92
C LYS A 55 12.99 -9.96 6.19
N ALA A 56 12.04 -9.78 5.28
CA ALA A 56 11.85 -8.50 4.62
C ALA A 56 10.36 -8.19 4.45
N VAL A 57 10.01 -6.93 4.62
CA VAL A 57 8.69 -6.37 4.28
C VAL A 57 8.91 -5.16 3.40
N ILE A 58 8.40 -5.21 2.18
CA ILE A 58 8.44 -4.10 1.24
C ILE A 58 7.03 -3.57 1.06
N LEU A 59 6.83 -2.28 1.32
CA LEU A 59 5.55 -1.59 1.17
C LEU A 59 5.67 -0.55 0.06
N THR A 60 4.73 -0.57 -0.89
CA THR A 60 4.66 0.39 -1.98
C THR A 60 3.38 1.21 -1.86
N PHE A 61 3.54 2.52 -1.81
CA PHE A 61 2.48 3.50 -1.65
C PHE A 61 2.39 4.37 -2.90
N VAL A 62 1.18 4.83 -3.22
CA VAL A 62 0.93 5.83 -4.27
C VAL A 62 0.34 7.08 -3.65
N LYS A 63 0.83 8.24 -4.08
CA LYS A 63 0.29 9.54 -3.71
C LYS A 63 -1.09 9.74 -4.30
N GLN A 64 -2.03 10.12 -3.46
CA GLN A 64 -3.39 10.46 -3.83
C GLN A 64 -3.54 11.98 -4.03
N GLU A 65 -4.66 12.42 -4.60
CA GLU A 65 -4.99 13.84 -4.79
C GLU A 65 -4.96 14.65 -3.49
N ASN A 66 -5.35 14.02 -2.37
CA ASN A 66 -5.30 14.63 -1.04
C ASN A 66 -3.87 14.71 -0.44
N ARG A 67 -2.84 14.43 -1.25
CA ARG A 67 -1.41 14.41 -0.90
C ARG A 67 -1.00 13.33 0.10
N GLN A 68 -1.87 12.37 0.39
CA GLN A 68 -1.53 11.22 1.23
C GLN A 68 -0.93 10.09 0.39
N PHE A 69 -0.04 9.31 0.98
CA PHE A 69 0.45 8.07 0.38
C PHE A 69 -0.33 6.89 0.98
N LEU A 70 -1.04 6.15 0.13
CA LEU A 70 -1.83 4.98 0.52
C LEU A 70 -1.20 3.71 -0.04
N LEU A 71 -1.20 2.65 0.77
CA LEU A 71 -0.59 1.36 0.41
C LEU A 71 -1.34 0.74 -0.76
N ILE A 72 -0.61 0.36 -1.81
CA ILE A 72 -1.16 -0.34 -2.98
C ILE A 72 -0.58 -1.75 -3.15
N HIS A 73 0.59 -2.03 -2.56
CA HIS A 73 1.23 -3.33 -2.66
C HIS A 73 2.12 -3.61 -1.45
N LYS A 74 2.07 -4.85 -0.97
CA LYS A 74 2.88 -5.36 0.13
C LYS A 74 3.52 -6.68 -0.31
N PHE A 75 4.84 -6.75 -0.18
CA PHE A 75 5.60 -7.97 -0.34
C PHE A 75 6.25 -8.33 1.00
N SER A 76 6.26 -9.61 1.36
CA SER A 76 6.87 -10.07 2.60
C SER A 76 7.48 -11.46 2.44
N ILE A 77 8.66 -11.67 3.03
CA ILE A 77 9.41 -12.93 3.02
C ILE A 77 9.99 -13.18 4.41
N GLY A 78 10.13 -14.47 4.79
CA GLY A 78 10.65 -14.87 6.11
C GLY A 78 9.73 -14.51 7.28
N LEU A 79 8.54 -13.96 7.00
CA LEU A 79 7.48 -13.83 7.99
C LEU A 79 6.70 -15.15 8.01
N GLU A 80 6.59 -15.75 9.19
CA GLU A 80 5.71 -16.89 9.38
C GLU A 80 4.29 -16.46 9.03
N SER A 81 3.70 -17.13 8.04
CA SER A 81 2.33 -16.89 7.59
C SER A 81 1.40 -17.21 8.75
N GLN A 82 0.98 -16.21 9.52
CA GLN A 82 -0.30 -16.32 10.20
C GLN A 82 -1.35 -16.43 9.10
N LYS A 83 -1.91 -17.63 8.92
CA LYS A 83 -3.03 -17.91 7.99
C LYS A 83 -4.07 -16.80 8.15
N GLY A 84 -4.13 -15.91 7.16
CA GLY A 84 -4.98 -14.73 7.16
C GLY A 84 -5.24 -14.31 5.72
N HIS A 85 -6.14 -15.05 5.08
CA HIS A 85 -6.87 -14.76 3.85
C HIS A 85 -6.10 -14.01 2.76
N ASP A 86 -5.57 -14.78 1.82
CA ASP A 86 -5.08 -14.33 0.52
C ASP A 86 -6.21 -13.62 -0.24
N SER A 87 -6.29 -12.29 -0.12
CA SER A 87 -7.17 -11.48 -0.96
C SER A 87 -6.51 -11.27 -2.31
N GLY A 88 -6.55 -12.34 -3.11
CA GLY A 88 -6.13 -12.34 -4.51
C GLY A 88 -6.69 -11.12 -5.25
N ILE A 89 -5.78 -10.38 -5.88
CA ILE A 89 -6.10 -9.20 -6.69
C ILE A 89 -7.04 -9.63 -7.82
N ARG A 90 -8.32 -9.22 -7.78
CA ARG A 90 -9.23 -9.31 -8.93
C ARG A 90 -9.15 -8.01 -9.72
N ILE A 91 -8.33 -7.97 -10.77
CA ILE A 91 -8.41 -6.91 -11.79
C ILE A 91 -9.62 -7.22 -12.67
N GLN A 92 -10.75 -6.57 -12.40
CA GLN A 92 -11.92 -6.59 -13.29
C GLN A 92 -11.70 -5.58 -14.42
N HIS A 93 -11.07 -6.02 -15.52
CA HIS A 93 -11.11 -5.26 -16.78
C HIS A 93 -12.54 -5.34 -17.33
N LYS A 94 -13.34 -4.29 -17.14
CA LYS A 94 -14.66 -4.17 -17.78
C LYS A 94 -14.49 -3.57 -19.18
N ILE A 95 -14.16 -4.42 -20.16
CA ILE A 95 -14.29 -4.03 -21.57
C ILE A 95 -15.79 -3.99 -21.87
N LYS A 96 -16.37 -2.79 -22.01
CA LYS A 96 -17.70 -2.64 -22.61
C LYS A 96 -17.57 -3.01 -24.10
N ALA A 97 -18.06 -4.17 -24.48
CA ALA A 97 -18.42 -4.42 -25.87
C ALA A 97 -19.71 -3.66 -26.16
N ASN A 98 -19.64 -2.64 -27.01
CA ASN A 98 -20.82 -2.12 -27.69
C ASN A 98 -21.09 -3.02 -28.91
N SER A 99 -22.28 -3.61 -28.97
CA SER A 99 -23.00 -3.96 -30.21
C SER A 99 -24.48 -3.94 -29.91
#